data_AF-W4RWK7-F1
#
_entry.id   AF-W4RWK7-F1
#
_cell.length_a   1.000
_cell.length_b   1.000
_cell.length_c   1.000
_cell.angle_alpha   90.00
_cell.angle_beta   90.00
_cell.angle_gamma   90.00
#
_symmetry.space_group_name_H-M   'P 1'
#
loop_
_entity.id
_entity.type
_entity.pdbx_description
1 polymer ?
#
loop_
_entity_poly.entity_id
_entity_poly.type
_entity_poly.pdbx_seq_one_letter_code
_entity_poly.pdbx_strand_id
1 'polypeptide(L)'
;MSRPSLTRFLIEEQHAGRIDPELRQLITIVSRACKRISIAVSKGALGGVLGDAGTGNVQGEAQKKLDVLSNDILLEANAWGGHLAACASEEMDHSQPVPDQYPSGDFLLLFDPLDGSSNIDVNVSVGTIFSVLRAPKGTEKPGDEHFLQPGTQQVAAGYCIYGPSTMLVLTLGHGTHAFTLEREEGSFLLTQANMRVPEDTAEYAINMSNQRHWEPAMQSYVSDLLAGKDGTRGKDFNMRWIASMVADVHRILTRGGIFIYPWDKKDASKPGKLRLMYEANPMSMLVEQAGGAATTGRERILDLQPTQLHQRVPVFLGSKNEVNEATRYHVEFDKAQAELSAQATRRADACQTPAPCGCLCLSPRLIVQSMMVCRATRTAPAATSCRKLTHHRAAVSIALGPEWDGLREVDLYAQCLASSRLNARRDHISIREFT
;
A
#
# COMPACT_ATOMS: atom_id res chain seq x y z
N MET A 1 -20.90 -21.60 -27.68
CA MET A 1 -22.01 -21.13 -26.82
C MET A 1 -21.83 -19.63 -26.60
N SER A 2 -22.90 -18.84 -26.62
CA SER A 2 -22.82 -17.40 -26.31
C SER A 2 -22.34 -17.19 -24.88
N ARG A 3 -21.41 -16.25 -24.67
CA ARG A 3 -20.89 -15.90 -23.33
C ARG A 3 -22.02 -15.22 -22.53
N PRO A 4 -22.29 -15.59 -21.27
CA PRO A 4 -23.29 -14.91 -20.46
C PRO A 4 -22.96 -13.42 -20.30
N SER A 5 -23.95 -12.54 -20.44
CA SER A 5 -23.80 -11.13 -20.05
C SER A 5 -23.80 -10.98 -18.54
N LEU A 6 -23.28 -9.85 -18.02
CA LEU A 6 -23.37 -9.49 -16.61
C LEU A 6 -24.83 -9.52 -16.13
N THR A 7 -25.76 -8.99 -16.92
CA THR A 7 -27.19 -9.01 -16.58
C THR A 7 -27.70 -10.43 -16.41
N ARG A 8 -27.36 -11.35 -17.33
CA ARG A 8 -27.74 -12.75 -17.23
C ARG A 8 -27.12 -13.41 -15.99
N PHE A 9 -25.83 -13.18 -15.76
CA PHE A 9 -25.12 -13.69 -14.58
C PHE A 9 -25.83 -13.26 -13.30
N LEU A 10 -26.10 -11.96 -13.11
CA LEU A 10 -26.77 -11.48 -11.89
C LEU A 10 -28.20 -12.02 -11.73
N ILE A 11 -28.93 -12.28 -12.83
CA ILE A 11 -30.24 -12.93 -12.76
C ILE A 11 -30.10 -14.38 -12.28
N GLU A 12 -29.11 -15.12 -12.79
CA GLU A 12 -28.82 -16.49 -12.36
C GLU A 12 -28.41 -16.53 -10.88
N GLU A 13 -27.64 -15.56 -10.41
CA GLU A 13 -27.28 -15.38 -8.99
C GLU A 13 -28.49 -15.10 -8.10
N GLN A 14 -29.42 -14.26 -8.57
CA GLN A 14 -30.67 -13.97 -7.88
C GLN A 14 -31.57 -15.21 -7.81
N HIS A 15 -31.72 -15.95 -8.92
CA HIS A 15 -32.49 -17.20 -8.95
C HIS A 15 -31.92 -18.28 -8.03
N ALA A 16 -30.60 -18.28 -7.83
CA ALA A 16 -29.94 -19.16 -6.88
C ALA A 16 -30.08 -18.71 -5.41
N GLY A 17 -30.75 -17.58 -5.15
CA GLY A 17 -30.97 -17.05 -3.80
C GLY A 17 -29.72 -16.46 -3.15
N ARG A 18 -28.67 -16.15 -3.93
CA ARG A 18 -27.39 -15.62 -3.41
C ARG A 18 -27.40 -14.09 -3.29
N ILE A 19 -28.20 -13.43 -4.10
CA ILE A 19 -28.40 -11.97 -4.04
C ILE A 19 -29.89 -11.62 -4.12
N ASP A 20 -30.25 -10.47 -3.56
CA ASP A 20 -31.59 -9.90 -3.71
C ASP A 20 -31.71 -9.03 -4.99
N PRO A 21 -32.94 -8.67 -5.42
CA PRO A 21 -33.14 -7.86 -6.62
C PRO A 21 -32.54 -6.45 -6.54
N GLU A 22 -32.41 -5.89 -5.33
CA GLU A 22 -31.92 -4.55 -5.10
C GLU A 22 -30.39 -4.49 -5.29
N LEU A 23 -29.66 -5.48 -4.76
CA LEU A 23 -28.22 -5.64 -4.99
C LEU A 23 -27.93 -5.86 -6.48
N ARG A 24 -28.72 -6.71 -7.15
CA ARG A 24 -28.61 -6.89 -8.61
C ARG A 24 -28.72 -5.56 -9.35
N GLN A 25 -29.69 -4.74 -8.98
CA GLN A 25 -29.92 -3.45 -9.63
C GLN A 25 -28.79 -2.45 -9.32
N LEU A 26 -28.31 -2.39 -8.07
CA LEU A 26 -27.18 -1.56 -7.69
C LEU A 26 -25.92 -1.90 -8.51
N ILE A 27 -25.54 -3.17 -8.59
CA ILE A 27 -24.38 -3.61 -9.40
C ILE A 27 -24.59 -3.28 -10.89
N THR A 28 -25.82 -3.41 -11.39
CA THR A 28 -26.16 -3.02 -12.77
C THR A 28 -25.91 -1.52 -12.99
N ILE A 29 -26.31 -0.66 -12.05
CA ILE A 29 -26.10 0.79 -12.13
C ILE A 29 -24.60 1.13 -12.05
N VAL A 30 -23.87 0.56 -11.09
CA VAL A 30 -22.41 0.74 -10.96
C VAL A 30 -21.69 0.32 -12.25
N SER A 31 -22.08 -0.81 -12.86
CA SER A 31 -21.51 -1.24 -14.15
C SER A 31 -21.76 -0.25 -15.29
N ARG A 32 -22.91 0.43 -15.29
CA ARG A 32 -23.24 1.48 -16.27
C ARG A 32 -22.40 2.74 -16.04
N ALA A 33 -22.19 3.13 -14.80
CA ALA A 33 -21.28 4.22 -14.44
C ALA A 33 -19.86 3.93 -14.91
N CYS A 34 -19.34 2.71 -14.66
CA CYS A 34 -18.04 2.27 -15.14
C CYS A 34 -17.90 2.35 -16.67
N LYS A 35 -18.96 2.04 -17.44
CA LYS A 35 -18.96 2.25 -18.90
C LYS A 35 -18.84 3.71 -19.29
N ARG A 36 -19.54 4.63 -18.61
CA ARG A 36 -19.41 6.09 -18.83
C ARG A 36 -17.99 6.57 -18.54
N ILE A 37 -17.41 6.14 -17.42
CA ILE A 37 -16.03 6.47 -17.04
C ILE A 37 -15.05 5.91 -18.08
N SER A 38 -15.23 4.65 -18.51
CA SER A 38 -14.40 4.06 -19.56
C SER A 38 -14.41 4.87 -20.85
N ILE A 39 -15.55 5.42 -21.26
CA ILE A 39 -15.64 6.30 -22.43
C ILE A 39 -14.85 7.59 -22.18
N ALA A 40 -15.01 8.22 -21.02
CA ALA A 40 -14.30 9.44 -20.66
C ALA A 40 -12.78 9.23 -20.65
N VAL A 41 -12.30 8.17 -19.99
CA VAL A 41 -10.88 7.78 -19.95
C VAL A 41 -10.34 7.52 -21.36
N SER A 42 -11.09 6.79 -22.20
CA SER A 42 -10.66 6.42 -23.55
C SER A 42 -10.48 7.61 -24.51
N LYS A 43 -11.07 8.76 -24.21
CA LYS A 43 -10.88 9.97 -25.02
C LYS A 43 -9.51 10.61 -24.81
N GLY A 44 -8.85 10.35 -23.67
CA GLY A 44 -7.56 10.96 -23.33
C GLY A 44 -7.53 12.46 -23.62
N ALA A 45 -6.53 12.91 -24.38
CA ALA A 45 -6.34 14.33 -24.74
C ALA A 45 -7.50 14.92 -25.56
N LEU A 46 -8.27 14.09 -26.28
CA LEU A 46 -9.44 14.54 -27.05
C LEU A 46 -10.62 14.91 -26.15
N GLY A 47 -10.62 14.45 -24.89
CA GLY A 47 -11.70 14.67 -23.94
C GLY A 47 -11.67 16.03 -23.26
N GLY A 48 -10.54 16.75 -23.29
CA GLY A 48 -10.38 18.02 -22.55
C GLY A 48 -10.37 17.89 -21.03
N VAL A 49 -10.34 16.65 -20.52
CA VAL A 49 -10.44 16.28 -19.09
C VAL A 49 -9.12 15.78 -18.50
N LEU A 50 -8.01 15.95 -19.23
CA LEU A 50 -6.66 15.70 -18.70
C LEU A 50 -6.14 16.88 -17.88
N GLY A 51 -5.17 16.60 -17.00
CA GLY A 51 -4.55 17.59 -16.12
C GLY A 51 -5.33 17.90 -14.84
N ASP A 52 -4.81 18.86 -14.09
CA ASP A 52 -5.26 19.20 -12.74
C ASP A 52 -6.61 19.95 -12.76
N ALA A 53 -7.46 19.67 -11.77
CA ALA A 53 -8.73 20.36 -11.54
C ALA A 53 -8.56 21.71 -10.83
N GLY A 54 -7.36 21.98 -10.27
CA GLY A 54 -7.06 23.20 -9.53
C GLY A 54 -7.48 23.17 -8.05
N THR A 55 -8.08 22.07 -7.59
CA THR A 55 -8.47 21.77 -6.21
C THR A 55 -7.65 20.59 -5.67
N GLY A 56 -7.39 20.58 -4.36
CA GLY A 56 -6.78 19.43 -3.68
C GLY A 56 -7.85 18.62 -2.95
N ASN A 57 -7.72 17.29 -2.91
CA ASN A 57 -8.63 16.45 -2.14
C ASN A 57 -8.31 16.48 -0.63
N VAL A 58 -9.19 15.91 0.19
CA VAL A 58 -9.13 15.83 1.67
C VAL A 58 -7.81 15.28 2.19
N GLN A 59 -7.11 14.55 1.32
CA GLN A 59 -5.93 13.76 1.65
C GLN A 59 -4.64 14.40 1.13
N GLY A 60 -4.75 15.61 0.58
CA GLY A 60 -3.65 16.45 0.12
C GLY A 60 -3.08 16.03 -1.24
N GLU A 61 -3.81 15.20 -2.00
CA GLU A 61 -3.45 14.82 -3.37
C GLU A 61 -4.05 15.83 -4.36
N ALA A 62 -3.34 16.09 -5.46
CA ALA A 62 -3.81 17.01 -6.49
C ALA A 62 -4.92 16.34 -7.30
N GLN A 63 -6.12 16.89 -7.25
CA GLN A 63 -7.29 16.31 -7.89
C GLN A 63 -7.20 16.51 -9.41
N LYS A 64 -7.33 15.44 -10.20
CA LYS A 64 -7.41 15.55 -11.66
C LYS A 64 -8.85 15.80 -12.08
N LYS A 65 -9.05 16.42 -13.24
CA LYS A 65 -10.41 16.66 -13.77
C LYS A 65 -11.19 15.36 -14.01
N LEU A 66 -10.48 14.29 -14.39
CA LEU A 66 -11.06 12.97 -14.54
C LEU A 66 -11.51 12.36 -13.21
N ASP A 67 -10.83 12.66 -12.11
CA ASP A 67 -11.23 12.19 -10.77
C ASP A 67 -12.59 12.80 -10.40
N VAL A 68 -12.72 14.13 -10.51
CA VAL A 68 -14.00 14.84 -10.29
C VAL A 68 -15.11 14.27 -11.19
N LEU A 69 -14.85 14.14 -12.49
CA LEU A 69 -15.83 13.61 -13.43
C LEU A 69 -16.26 12.18 -13.08
N SER A 70 -15.32 11.32 -12.69
CA SER A 70 -15.61 9.93 -12.34
C SER A 70 -16.42 9.81 -11.05
N ASN A 71 -16.12 10.67 -10.06
CA ASN A 71 -16.89 10.81 -8.83
C ASN A 71 -18.33 11.24 -9.12
N ASP A 72 -18.51 12.31 -9.89
CA ASP A 72 -19.83 12.83 -10.26
C ASP A 72 -20.67 11.80 -11.02
N ILE A 73 -20.06 11.06 -11.96
CA ILE A 73 -20.73 10.00 -12.71
C ILE A 73 -21.28 8.92 -11.76
N LEU A 74 -20.53 8.51 -10.74
CA LEU A 74 -20.93 7.49 -9.78
C LEU A 74 -22.01 8.01 -8.82
N LEU A 75 -21.88 9.23 -8.32
CA LEU A 75 -22.89 9.88 -7.48
C LEU A 75 -24.22 10.03 -8.22
N GLU A 76 -24.21 10.65 -9.40
CA GLU A 76 -25.41 10.86 -10.22
C GLU A 76 -26.10 9.55 -10.60
N ALA A 77 -25.32 8.52 -10.98
CA ALA A 77 -25.87 7.26 -11.43
C ALA A 77 -26.65 6.54 -10.32
N ASN A 78 -26.20 6.65 -9.07
CA ASN A 78 -26.75 5.90 -7.95
C ASN A 78 -27.75 6.69 -7.08
N ALA A 79 -27.89 8.01 -7.28
CA ALA A 79 -28.71 8.87 -6.43
C ALA A 79 -30.23 8.60 -6.47
N TRP A 80 -30.76 8.01 -7.54
CA TRP A 80 -32.23 7.97 -7.77
C TRP A 80 -32.82 6.55 -7.85
N GLY A 81 -31.98 5.51 -7.72
CA GLY A 81 -32.36 4.13 -8.00
C GLY A 81 -33.24 3.44 -6.94
N GLY A 82 -33.38 3.99 -5.73
CA GLY A 82 -34.20 3.40 -4.67
C GLY A 82 -33.58 2.24 -3.89
N HIS A 83 -32.36 1.83 -4.23
CA HIS A 83 -31.67 0.69 -3.60
C HIS A 83 -30.50 1.12 -2.72
N LEU A 84 -30.04 2.36 -2.89
CA LEU A 84 -28.91 2.91 -2.16
C LEU A 84 -29.42 3.82 -1.04
N ALA A 85 -28.81 3.72 0.13
CA ALA A 85 -29.05 4.58 1.29
C ALA A 85 -28.09 5.78 1.31
N ALA A 86 -26.81 5.50 1.10
CA ALA A 86 -25.74 6.49 1.08
C ALA A 86 -24.53 6.01 0.28
N CYS A 87 -23.67 6.95 -0.09
CA CYS A 87 -22.40 6.69 -0.74
C CYS A 87 -21.23 7.36 -0.02
N ALA A 88 -20.04 6.79 -0.17
CA ALA A 88 -18.80 7.37 0.28
C ALA A 88 -17.73 7.21 -0.81
N SER A 89 -16.92 8.24 -1.01
CA SER A 89 -15.91 8.30 -2.07
C SER A 89 -14.55 8.66 -1.49
N GLU A 90 -13.48 8.30 -2.20
CA GLU A 90 -12.14 8.84 -1.94
C GLU A 90 -12.12 10.38 -2.07
N GLU A 91 -12.95 10.93 -2.96
CA GLU A 91 -12.97 12.35 -3.34
C GLU A 91 -13.89 13.22 -2.46
N MET A 92 -14.40 12.69 -1.34
CA MET A 92 -15.36 13.36 -0.46
C MET A 92 -14.88 13.31 1.00
N ASP A 93 -15.11 14.38 1.78
CA ASP A 93 -14.76 14.44 3.22
C ASP A 93 -15.61 13.52 4.09
N HIS A 94 -16.88 13.37 3.71
CA HIS A 94 -17.89 12.64 4.45
C HIS A 94 -18.76 11.85 3.48
N SER A 95 -19.40 10.81 4.00
CA SER A 95 -20.46 10.10 3.28
C SER A 95 -21.64 11.03 2.96
N GLN A 96 -22.30 10.73 1.86
CA GLN A 96 -23.47 11.45 1.39
C GLN A 96 -24.68 10.51 1.33
N PRO A 97 -25.71 10.75 2.15
CA PRO A 97 -27.01 10.12 1.99
C PRO A 97 -27.60 10.40 0.62
N VAL A 98 -28.41 9.46 0.13
CA VAL A 98 -29.27 9.74 -1.03
C VAL A 98 -30.17 10.94 -0.71
N PRO A 99 -30.34 11.92 -1.62
CA PRO A 99 -31.20 13.08 -1.38
C PRO A 99 -32.64 12.68 -1.02
N ASP A 100 -33.23 13.38 -0.04
CA ASP A 100 -34.57 13.09 0.53
C ASP A 100 -35.71 13.04 -0.53
N GLN A 101 -35.50 13.61 -1.72
CA GLN A 101 -36.46 13.58 -2.84
C GLN A 101 -36.51 12.23 -3.58
N TYR A 102 -35.53 11.36 -3.36
CA TYR A 102 -35.44 10.05 -3.99
C TYR A 102 -35.68 8.93 -2.97
N PRO A 103 -36.19 7.76 -3.40
CA PRO A 103 -36.30 6.62 -2.50
C PRO A 103 -34.92 6.19 -2.00
N SER A 104 -34.86 5.87 -0.71
CA SER A 104 -33.67 5.30 -0.04
C SER A 104 -33.85 3.78 0.07
N GLY A 105 -32.77 3.03 -0.17
CA GLY A 105 -32.73 1.58 0.02
C GLY A 105 -31.83 1.16 1.19
N ASP A 106 -31.43 -0.12 1.22
CA ASP A 106 -30.70 -0.70 2.35
C ASP A 106 -29.18 -0.84 2.12
N PHE A 107 -28.64 -0.39 0.98
CA PHE A 107 -27.22 -0.53 0.67
C PHE A 107 -26.40 0.73 0.90
N LEU A 108 -25.14 0.55 1.28
CA LEU A 108 -24.12 1.59 1.34
C LEU A 108 -23.07 1.28 0.27
N LEU A 109 -22.74 2.27 -0.56
CA LEU A 109 -21.76 2.13 -1.64
C LEU A 109 -20.50 2.91 -1.31
N LEU A 110 -19.35 2.23 -1.30
CA LEU A 110 -18.05 2.88 -1.21
C LEU A 110 -17.32 2.76 -2.53
N PHE A 111 -16.59 3.79 -2.94
CA PHE A 111 -15.80 3.71 -4.16
C PHE A 111 -14.55 4.59 -4.15
N ASP A 112 -13.51 4.09 -4.80
CA ASP A 112 -12.46 4.91 -5.39
C ASP A 112 -12.87 5.13 -6.86
N PRO A 113 -13.28 6.36 -7.23
CA PRO A 113 -13.84 6.59 -8.55
C PRO A 113 -12.79 6.42 -9.66
N LEU A 114 -11.50 6.66 -9.36
CA LEU A 114 -10.40 6.55 -10.32
C LEU A 114 -9.03 6.25 -9.67
N ASP A 115 -8.80 5.00 -9.28
CA ASP A 115 -7.51 4.49 -8.83
C ASP A 115 -6.43 4.64 -9.91
N GLY A 116 -5.24 5.03 -9.46
CA GLY A 116 -4.07 5.22 -10.32
C GLY A 116 -4.12 6.51 -11.13
N SER A 117 -4.94 7.49 -10.72
CA SER A 117 -5.12 8.77 -11.41
C SER A 117 -3.83 9.51 -11.74
N SER A 118 -2.79 9.36 -10.90
CA SER A 118 -1.45 9.89 -11.15
C SER A 118 -0.81 9.39 -12.47
N ASN A 119 -1.29 8.27 -13.02
CA ASN A 119 -0.77 7.69 -14.26
C ASN A 119 -1.66 7.95 -15.50
N ILE A 120 -2.74 8.72 -15.35
CA ILE A 120 -3.65 9.06 -16.47
C ILE A 120 -2.89 9.79 -17.57
N ASP A 121 -2.11 10.80 -17.21
CA ASP A 121 -1.42 11.69 -18.17
C ASP A 121 -0.34 10.93 -18.99
N VAL A 122 0.11 9.77 -18.51
CA VAL A 122 1.09 8.89 -19.19
C VAL A 122 0.44 7.65 -19.81
N ASN A 123 -0.90 7.62 -19.90
CA ASN A 123 -1.68 6.59 -20.58
C ASN A 123 -1.46 5.16 -20.06
N VAL A 124 -1.25 5.02 -18.75
CA VAL A 124 -1.20 3.70 -18.07
C VAL A 124 -2.61 3.29 -17.68
N SER A 125 -2.81 1.99 -17.42
CA SER A 125 -4.09 1.47 -16.92
C SER A 125 -4.45 2.06 -15.56
N VAL A 126 -5.69 2.53 -15.46
CA VAL A 126 -6.33 3.06 -14.25
C VAL A 126 -7.64 2.31 -14.02
N GLY A 127 -8.36 2.57 -12.93
CA GLY A 127 -9.62 1.86 -12.69
C GLY A 127 -10.53 2.48 -11.65
N THR A 128 -11.74 1.95 -11.53
CA THR A 128 -12.67 2.29 -10.44
C THR A 128 -12.72 1.10 -9.49
N ILE A 129 -12.69 1.33 -8.19
CA ILE A 129 -12.85 0.30 -7.16
C ILE A 129 -14.16 0.56 -6.43
N PHE A 130 -14.93 -0.47 -6.09
CA PHE A 130 -16.14 -0.31 -5.31
C PHE A 130 -16.38 -1.46 -4.33
N SER A 131 -17.08 -1.13 -3.26
CA SER A 131 -17.54 -2.05 -2.21
C SER A 131 -18.99 -1.74 -1.86
N VAL A 132 -19.76 -2.79 -1.56
CA VAL A 132 -21.16 -2.68 -1.15
C VAL A 132 -21.32 -3.29 0.24
N LEU A 133 -21.85 -2.50 1.17
CA LEU A 133 -22.27 -2.91 2.51
C LEU A 133 -23.80 -2.80 2.61
N ARG A 134 -24.38 -3.40 3.65
CA ARG A 134 -25.75 -3.10 4.06
C ARG A 134 -25.74 -2.04 5.15
N ALA A 135 -26.69 -1.12 5.08
CA ALA A 135 -26.97 -0.23 6.19
C ALA A 135 -27.44 -1.06 7.41
N PRO A 136 -26.99 -0.73 8.62
CA PRO A 136 -27.56 -1.31 9.83
C PRO A 136 -29.08 -1.14 9.87
N LYS A 137 -29.79 -2.14 10.43
CA LYS A 137 -31.25 -2.09 10.51
C LYS A 137 -31.71 -0.87 11.32
N GLY A 138 -32.69 -0.15 10.80
CA GLY A 138 -33.26 1.03 11.44
C GLY A 138 -32.49 2.33 11.16
N THR A 139 -31.49 2.31 10.29
CA THR A 139 -30.82 3.53 9.82
C THR A 139 -31.73 4.29 8.83
N GLU A 140 -32.27 5.43 9.26
CA GLU A 140 -33.07 6.31 8.39
C GLU A 140 -32.20 7.25 7.55
N LYS A 141 -31.13 7.79 8.13
CA LYS A 141 -30.16 8.68 7.46
C LYS A 141 -28.73 8.23 7.77
N PRO A 142 -28.09 7.47 6.86
CA PRO A 142 -26.75 6.96 7.11
C PRO A 142 -25.69 8.07 7.12
N GLY A 143 -24.94 8.18 8.22
CA GLY A 143 -23.66 8.92 8.30
C GLY A 143 -22.43 8.01 8.25
N ASP A 144 -21.24 8.60 8.39
CA ASP A 144 -19.93 7.92 8.28
C ASP A 144 -19.83 6.69 9.17
N GLU A 145 -20.37 6.76 10.39
CA GLU A 145 -20.37 5.68 11.37
C GLU A 145 -21.04 4.39 10.85
N HIS A 146 -22.00 4.51 9.94
CA HIS A 146 -22.69 3.35 9.35
C HIS A 146 -21.83 2.63 8.31
N PHE A 147 -20.84 3.30 7.74
CA PHE A 147 -19.87 2.70 6.84
C PHE A 147 -18.74 1.97 7.58
N LEU A 148 -18.51 2.26 8.87
CA LEU A 148 -17.42 1.69 9.67
C LEU A 148 -17.66 0.23 10.05
N GLN A 149 -17.79 -0.63 9.05
CA GLN A 149 -18.01 -2.07 9.19
C GLN A 149 -16.77 -2.83 8.71
N PRO A 150 -16.42 -3.96 9.34
CA PRO A 150 -15.29 -4.78 8.90
C PRO A 150 -15.52 -5.31 7.49
N GLY A 151 -14.43 -5.54 6.75
CA GLY A 151 -14.47 -6.00 5.37
C GLY A 151 -15.21 -7.33 5.17
N THR A 152 -15.37 -8.14 6.21
CA THR A 152 -16.21 -9.35 6.19
C THR A 152 -17.70 -9.07 5.98
N GLN A 153 -18.17 -7.84 6.18
CA GLN A 153 -19.58 -7.45 6.01
C GLN A 153 -19.92 -7.01 4.57
N GLN A 154 -18.94 -6.98 3.67
CA GLN A 154 -19.14 -6.68 2.26
C GLN A 154 -20.05 -7.74 1.63
N VAL A 155 -21.14 -7.30 1.00
CA VAL A 155 -22.06 -8.17 0.24
C VAL A 155 -21.64 -8.31 -1.21
N ALA A 156 -20.89 -7.33 -1.72
CA ALA A 156 -20.28 -7.36 -3.04
C ALA A 156 -19.06 -6.44 -3.06
N ALA A 157 -18.09 -6.78 -3.90
CA ALA A 157 -16.94 -5.93 -4.18
C ALA A 157 -16.52 -6.12 -5.63
N GLY A 158 -15.93 -5.08 -6.21
CA GLY A 158 -15.45 -5.16 -7.58
C GLY A 158 -14.51 -4.03 -7.93
N TYR A 159 -13.90 -4.17 -9.10
CA TYR A 159 -13.22 -3.06 -9.75
C TYR A 159 -13.46 -3.12 -11.26
N CYS A 160 -13.42 -1.96 -11.90
CA CYS A 160 -13.35 -1.84 -13.35
C CYS A 160 -11.96 -1.35 -13.74
N ILE A 161 -11.22 -2.13 -14.53
CA ILE A 161 -9.93 -1.72 -15.09
C ILE A 161 -10.14 -1.11 -16.47
N TYR A 162 -9.59 0.09 -16.67
CA TYR A 162 -9.58 0.85 -17.91
C TYR A 162 -8.21 0.70 -18.59
N GLY A 163 -7.94 -0.50 -19.10
CA GLY A 163 -6.71 -0.82 -19.84
C GLY A 163 -6.94 -0.88 -21.36
N PRO A 164 -6.13 -1.66 -22.11
CA PRO A 164 -6.35 -1.91 -23.54
C PRO A 164 -7.78 -2.41 -23.84
N SER A 165 -8.29 -3.27 -22.96
CA SER A 165 -9.71 -3.63 -22.86
C SER A 165 -10.26 -3.22 -21.51
N THR A 166 -11.51 -2.79 -21.50
CA THR A 166 -12.24 -2.49 -20.25
C THR A 166 -12.77 -3.77 -19.66
N MET A 167 -12.45 -4.05 -18.39
CA MET A 167 -12.92 -5.26 -17.70
C MET A 167 -13.51 -4.91 -16.34
N LEU A 168 -14.65 -5.53 -16.01
CA LEU A 168 -15.23 -5.52 -14.68
C LEU A 168 -14.89 -6.83 -13.99
N VAL A 169 -14.24 -6.78 -12.83
CA VAL A 169 -14.00 -7.93 -11.97
C VAL A 169 -14.88 -7.79 -10.74
N LEU A 170 -15.65 -8.82 -10.42
CA LEU A 170 -16.74 -8.79 -9.44
C LEU A 170 -16.72 -10.04 -8.56
N THR A 171 -17.00 -9.85 -7.28
CA THR A 171 -17.41 -10.92 -6.36
C THR A 171 -18.71 -10.52 -5.65
N LEU A 172 -19.56 -11.52 -5.43
CA LEU A 172 -20.78 -11.44 -4.62
C LEU A 172 -20.66 -12.32 -3.36
N GLY A 173 -19.43 -12.66 -2.96
CA GLY A 173 -19.14 -13.53 -1.80
C GLY A 173 -18.97 -15.02 -2.12
N HIS A 174 -19.06 -15.42 -3.40
CA HIS A 174 -18.93 -16.81 -3.84
C HIS A 174 -18.09 -16.92 -5.13
N GLY A 175 -16.79 -16.65 -4.99
CA GLY A 175 -15.85 -16.61 -6.10
C GLY A 175 -15.71 -15.24 -6.74
N THR A 176 -14.71 -15.12 -7.60
CA THR A 176 -14.36 -13.89 -8.33
C THR A 176 -14.49 -14.13 -9.82
N HIS A 177 -15.14 -13.21 -10.54
CA HIS A 177 -15.46 -13.36 -11.96
C HIS A 177 -15.01 -12.12 -12.74
N ALA A 178 -14.48 -12.32 -13.94
CA ALA A 178 -14.12 -11.23 -14.86
C ALA A 178 -15.05 -11.18 -16.06
N PHE A 179 -15.49 -9.97 -16.36
CA PHE A 179 -16.29 -9.63 -17.52
C PHE A 179 -15.54 -8.62 -18.38
N THR A 180 -15.52 -8.82 -19.69
CA THR A 180 -14.93 -7.88 -20.63
C THR A 180 -16.03 -7.09 -21.33
N LEU A 181 -15.84 -5.78 -21.48
CA LEU A 181 -16.79 -4.92 -22.17
C LEU A 181 -16.75 -5.19 -23.67
N GLU A 182 -17.85 -5.70 -24.23
CA GLU A 182 -18.10 -5.68 -25.67
C GLU A 182 -18.59 -4.27 -26.04
N ARG A 183 -17.79 -3.54 -26.81
CA ARG A 183 -18.03 -2.12 -27.10
C ARG A 183 -19.14 -1.93 -28.13
N GLU A 184 -19.32 -2.87 -29.05
CA GLU A 184 -20.37 -2.79 -30.07
C GLU A 184 -21.76 -2.93 -29.46
N GLU A 185 -21.91 -3.82 -28.47
CA GLU A 185 -23.18 -4.05 -27.76
C GLU A 185 -23.32 -3.20 -26.49
N GLY A 186 -22.23 -2.63 -25.99
CA GLY A 186 -22.19 -1.92 -24.71
C GLY A 186 -22.45 -2.83 -23.50
N SER A 187 -22.12 -4.12 -23.59
CA SER A 187 -22.44 -5.15 -22.60
C SER A 187 -21.18 -5.78 -22.03
N PHE A 188 -21.16 -6.01 -20.71
CA PHE A 188 -20.10 -6.79 -20.07
C PHE A 188 -20.40 -8.28 -20.26
N LEU A 189 -19.49 -9.03 -20.89
CA LEU A 189 -19.62 -10.46 -21.14
C LEU A 189 -18.65 -11.25 -20.25
N LEU A 190 -19.12 -12.33 -19.64
CA LEU A 190 -18.31 -13.19 -18.78
C LEU A 190 -17.19 -13.84 -19.61
N THR A 191 -15.95 -13.46 -19.32
CA THR A 191 -14.76 -13.96 -20.01
C THR A 191 -13.96 -14.92 -19.14
N GLN A 192 -14.03 -14.77 -17.82
CA GLN A 192 -13.44 -15.71 -16.88
C GLN A 192 -14.33 -15.92 -15.66
N ALA A 193 -14.83 -17.13 -15.48
CA ALA A 193 -15.57 -17.52 -14.28
C ALA A 193 -14.61 -18.09 -13.23
N ASN A 194 -14.89 -17.84 -11.95
CA ASN A 194 -14.17 -18.44 -10.82
C ASN A 194 -12.65 -18.28 -10.95
N MET A 195 -12.17 -17.05 -11.10
CA MET A 195 -10.75 -16.72 -11.10
C MET A 195 -10.06 -17.35 -9.89
N ARG A 196 -8.84 -17.85 -10.10
CA ARG A 196 -8.02 -18.44 -9.05
C ARG A 196 -6.63 -17.83 -9.07
N VAL A 197 -6.23 -17.25 -7.94
CA VAL A 197 -4.85 -16.81 -7.72
C VAL A 197 -3.99 -18.07 -7.52
N PRO A 198 -2.88 -18.24 -8.26
CA PRO A 198 -1.89 -19.27 -7.97
C PRO A 198 -1.40 -19.17 -6.52
N GLU A 199 -1.35 -20.31 -5.80
CA GLU A 199 -0.93 -20.34 -4.39
C GLU A 199 0.53 -19.93 -4.19
N ASP A 200 1.39 -20.31 -5.14
CA ASP A 200 2.80 -19.97 -5.21
C ASP A 200 3.08 -18.95 -6.32
N THR A 201 4.16 -18.20 -6.15
CA THR A 201 4.62 -17.23 -7.14
C THR A 201 6.14 -17.05 -7.14
N ALA A 202 6.63 -16.37 -8.16
CA ALA A 202 7.98 -15.82 -8.26
C ALA A 202 7.94 -14.33 -8.63
N GLU A 203 6.81 -13.64 -8.37
CA GLU A 203 6.64 -12.22 -8.69
C GLU A 203 6.22 -11.41 -7.48
N TYR A 204 6.73 -10.19 -7.38
CA TYR A 204 6.36 -9.24 -6.34
C TYR A 204 6.25 -7.82 -6.90
N ALA A 205 5.40 -7.02 -6.26
CA ALA A 205 5.12 -5.64 -6.64
C ALA A 205 5.25 -4.75 -5.41
N ILE A 206 6.28 -3.90 -5.42
CA ILE A 206 6.54 -2.93 -4.36
C ILE A 206 7.28 -1.72 -4.93
N ASN A 207 6.98 -0.53 -4.43
CA ASN A 207 7.71 0.68 -4.83
C ASN A 207 9.09 0.76 -4.15
N MET A 208 10.12 0.23 -4.80
CA MET A 208 11.50 0.20 -4.31
C MET A 208 12.09 1.56 -3.94
N SER A 209 11.59 2.67 -4.49
CA SER A 209 12.07 4.01 -4.10
C SER A 209 11.86 4.31 -2.62
N ASN A 210 10.92 3.62 -1.96
CA ASN A 210 10.63 3.77 -0.53
C ASN A 210 11.49 2.88 0.37
N GLN A 211 12.44 2.09 -0.17
CA GLN A 211 13.21 1.10 0.60
C GLN A 211 13.85 1.66 1.87
N ARG A 212 14.42 2.87 1.78
CA ARG A 212 15.06 3.57 2.91
C ARG A 212 14.13 3.88 4.09
N HIS A 213 12.81 3.81 3.86
CA HIS A 213 11.76 4.16 4.80
C HIS A 213 11.05 2.96 5.41
N TRP A 214 11.21 1.77 4.84
CA TRP A 214 10.55 0.57 5.34
C TRP A 214 11.08 0.13 6.71
N GLU A 215 10.21 -0.57 7.44
CA GLU A 215 10.59 -1.31 8.65
C GLU A 215 11.69 -2.34 8.34
N PRO A 216 12.52 -2.70 9.34
CA PRO A 216 13.55 -3.73 9.14
C PRO A 216 13.00 -5.05 8.60
N ALA A 217 11.82 -5.49 9.06
CA ALA A 217 11.17 -6.71 8.59
C ALA A 217 10.96 -6.71 7.06
N MET A 218 10.43 -5.60 6.53
CA MET A 218 10.18 -5.46 5.10
C MET A 218 11.47 -5.35 4.30
N GLN A 219 12.50 -4.66 4.84
CA GLN A 219 13.82 -4.62 4.21
C GLN A 219 14.45 -6.03 4.12
N SER A 220 14.36 -6.82 5.19
CA SER A 220 14.83 -8.21 5.22
C SER A 220 14.10 -9.08 4.20
N TYR A 221 12.76 -9.01 4.15
CA TYR A 221 11.99 -9.77 3.17
C TYR A 221 12.42 -9.45 1.73
N VAL A 222 12.50 -8.16 1.37
CA VAL A 222 12.90 -7.76 -0.01
C VAL A 222 14.36 -8.12 -0.29
N SER A 223 15.25 -8.03 0.70
CA SER A 223 16.65 -8.46 0.56
C SER A 223 16.74 -9.95 0.19
N ASP A 224 15.92 -10.80 0.82
CA ASP A 224 15.88 -12.23 0.55
C ASP A 224 15.28 -12.55 -0.82
N LEU A 225 14.33 -11.75 -1.32
CA LEU A 225 13.86 -11.84 -2.71
C LEU A 225 14.97 -11.47 -3.71
N LEU A 226 15.74 -10.42 -3.42
CA LEU A 226 16.81 -9.92 -4.31
C LEU A 226 18.03 -10.83 -4.34
N ALA A 227 18.30 -11.56 -3.26
CA ALA A 227 19.35 -12.58 -3.23
C ALA A 227 19.08 -13.75 -4.19
N GLY A 228 17.82 -13.94 -4.60
CA GLY A 228 17.41 -14.91 -5.60
C GLY A 228 17.82 -16.34 -5.24
N LYS A 229 18.26 -17.10 -6.24
CA LYS A 229 18.72 -18.50 -6.07
C LYS A 229 19.90 -18.67 -5.11
N ASP A 230 20.71 -17.63 -4.89
CA ASP A 230 21.88 -17.67 -4.01
C ASP A 230 21.51 -17.38 -2.54
N GLY A 231 20.28 -16.91 -2.31
CA GLY A 231 19.72 -16.60 -0.99
C GLY A 231 18.93 -17.73 -0.35
N THR A 232 18.34 -17.42 0.80
CA THR A 232 17.50 -18.34 1.61
C THR A 232 16.28 -18.85 0.86
N ARG A 233 15.77 -18.09 -0.12
CA ARG A 233 14.58 -18.42 -0.89
C ARG A 233 14.82 -19.47 -1.97
N GLY A 234 16.07 -19.67 -2.40
CA GLY A 234 16.46 -20.71 -3.36
C GLY A 234 15.82 -20.60 -4.75
N LYS A 235 15.25 -19.44 -5.11
CA LYS A 235 14.65 -19.16 -6.44
C LYS A 235 14.73 -17.67 -6.77
N ASP A 236 14.76 -17.36 -8.06
CA ASP A 236 14.77 -15.98 -8.53
C ASP A 236 13.35 -15.38 -8.52
N PHE A 237 13.25 -14.13 -8.07
CA PHE A 237 12.01 -13.36 -8.09
C PHE A 237 12.09 -12.20 -9.06
N ASN A 238 10.95 -11.87 -9.64
CA ASN A 238 10.82 -10.84 -10.64
C ASN A 238 9.91 -9.71 -10.15
N MET A 239 10.41 -8.48 -10.18
CA MET A 239 9.62 -7.33 -9.74
C MET A 239 8.73 -6.82 -10.89
N ARG A 240 7.45 -6.57 -10.59
CA ARG A 240 6.49 -5.92 -11.50
C ARG A 240 5.75 -4.84 -10.73
N TRP A 241 5.96 -3.57 -11.09
CA TRP A 241 5.33 -2.44 -10.44
C TRP A 241 4.69 -1.54 -11.49
N ILE A 242 3.36 -1.56 -11.57
CA ILE A 242 2.60 -0.75 -12.53
C ILE A 242 2.28 0.63 -11.94
N ALA A 243 2.23 0.74 -10.60
CA ALA A 243 1.89 1.95 -9.87
C ALA A 243 0.41 2.38 -9.98
N SER A 244 -0.49 1.44 -10.32
CA SER A 244 -1.94 1.52 -10.10
C SER A 244 -2.36 0.25 -9.38
N MET A 245 -3.09 0.40 -8.27
CA MET A 245 -3.50 -0.74 -7.46
C MET A 245 -4.38 -1.69 -8.29
N VAL A 246 -5.36 -1.17 -9.02
CA VAL A 246 -6.23 -1.94 -9.90
C VAL A 246 -5.42 -2.75 -10.92
N ALA A 247 -4.43 -2.13 -11.56
CA ALA A 247 -3.61 -2.80 -12.57
C ALA A 247 -2.70 -3.89 -11.97
N ASP A 248 -2.04 -3.59 -10.84
CA ASP A 248 -1.18 -4.55 -10.15
C ASP A 248 -1.97 -5.73 -9.57
N VAL A 249 -3.14 -5.49 -8.98
CA VAL A 249 -4.02 -6.53 -8.43
C VAL A 249 -4.65 -7.37 -9.56
N HIS A 250 -5.04 -6.77 -10.68
CA HIS A 250 -5.55 -7.53 -11.83
C HIS A 250 -4.53 -8.51 -12.41
N ARG A 251 -3.25 -8.09 -12.48
CA ARG A 251 -2.17 -9.01 -12.85
C ARG A 251 -2.09 -10.19 -11.87
N ILE A 252 -2.13 -9.93 -10.57
CA ILE A 252 -2.04 -10.96 -9.53
C ILE A 252 -3.21 -11.94 -9.60
N LEU A 253 -4.44 -11.45 -9.79
CA LEU A 253 -5.63 -12.30 -9.98
C LEU A 253 -5.51 -13.22 -11.21
N THR A 254 -4.68 -12.86 -12.19
CA THR A 254 -4.52 -13.60 -13.44
C THR A 254 -3.37 -14.59 -13.42
N ARG A 255 -2.22 -14.23 -12.85
CA ARG A 255 -0.98 -15.05 -12.93
C ARG A 255 -0.23 -15.22 -11.61
N GLY A 256 -0.80 -14.76 -10.51
CA GLY A 256 -0.15 -14.79 -9.19
C GLY A 256 0.84 -13.66 -8.99
N GLY A 257 1.46 -13.65 -7.81
CA GLY A 257 2.30 -12.56 -7.33
C GLY A 257 1.82 -12.02 -6.00
N ILE A 258 2.60 -11.12 -5.42
CA ILE A 258 2.23 -10.36 -4.22
C ILE A 258 2.32 -8.86 -4.49
N PHE A 259 1.30 -8.10 -4.12
CA PHE A 259 1.30 -6.65 -4.10
C PHE A 259 1.48 -6.16 -2.68
N ILE A 260 2.42 -5.24 -2.49
CA ILE A 260 2.85 -4.76 -1.19
C ILE A 260 2.90 -3.24 -1.19
N TYR A 261 2.10 -2.65 -0.32
CA TYR A 261 2.18 -1.27 0.12
C TYR A 261 2.37 -1.27 1.65
N PRO A 262 3.61 -1.40 2.14
CA PRO A 262 3.85 -1.61 3.56
C PRO A 262 3.72 -0.29 4.34
N TRP A 263 3.71 -0.38 5.67
CA TRP A 263 4.00 0.78 6.50
C TRP A 263 5.41 1.30 6.19
N ASP A 264 5.58 2.62 6.16
CA ASP A 264 6.88 3.24 6.04
C ASP A 264 6.97 4.50 6.91
N LYS A 265 8.19 4.88 7.27
CA LYS A 265 8.45 5.96 8.23
C LYS A 265 8.39 7.37 7.64
N LYS A 266 7.96 7.57 6.38
CA LYS A 266 7.93 8.93 5.78
C LYS A 266 7.02 9.86 6.56
N ASP A 267 5.90 9.32 7.03
CA ASP A 267 4.95 10.01 7.88
C ASP A 267 4.48 9.04 8.96
N ALA A 268 5.15 9.10 10.12
CA ALA A 268 4.84 8.20 11.24
C ALA A 268 3.41 8.36 11.79
N SER A 269 2.72 9.45 11.44
CA SER A 269 1.31 9.65 11.82
C SER A 269 0.35 8.84 10.94
N LYS A 270 0.81 8.33 9.80
CA LYS A 270 -0.01 7.58 8.84
C LYS A 270 0.33 6.10 8.89
N PRO A 271 -0.65 5.21 9.11
CA PRO A 271 -0.43 3.77 9.17
C PRO A 271 -0.15 3.14 7.80
N GLY A 272 -0.29 3.87 6.69
CA GLY A 272 -0.07 3.38 5.33
C GLY A 272 -0.43 4.44 4.29
N LYS A 273 -0.40 4.07 3.01
CA LYS A 273 -0.89 4.96 1.93
C LYS A 273 -2.34 4.66 1.54
N LEU A 274 -2.65 3.38 1.31
CA LEU A 274 -3.95 2.95 0.79
C LEU A 274 -5.03 3.00 1.86
N ARG A 275 -6.26 3.24 1.45
CA ARG A 275 -7.43 3.42 2.30
C ARG A 275 -8.14 2.09 2.49
N LEU A 276 -8.55 1.83 3.72
CA LEU A 276 -9.15 0.57 4.11
C LEU A 276 -10.48 0.35 3.37
N MET A 277 -11.32 1.37 3.34
CA MET A 277 -12.74 1.22 3.04
C MET A 277 -13.08 1.02 1.56
N TYR A 278 -12.36 1.69 0.66
CA TYR A 278 -12.64 1.68 -0.78
C TYR A 278 -11.45 1.24 -1.65
N GLU A 279 -10.30 0.90 -1.06
CA GLU A 279 -9.18 0.27 -1.78
C GLU A 279 -8.87 -1.12 -1.19
N ALA A 280 -8.47 -1.21 0.08
CA ALA A 280 -7.94 -2.45 0.67
C ALA A 280 -9.02 -3.53 0.88
N ASN A 281 -10.16 -3.19 1.49
CA ASN A 281 -11.28 -4.10 1.73
C ASN A 281 -11.85 -4.74 0.44
N PRO A 282 -12.24 -3.97 -0.59
CA PRO A 282 -12.79 -4.56 -1.81
C PRO A 282 -11.79 -5.43 -2.55
N MET A 283 -10.52 -5.02 -2.63
CA MET A 283 -9.46 -5.82 -3.27
C MET A 283 -9.17 -7.10 -2.49
N SER A 284 -9.17 -7.04 -1.16
CA SER A 284 -8.98 -8.21 -0.29
C SER A 284 -10.11 -9.23 -0.47
N MET A 285 -11.37 -8.79 -0.56
CA MET A 285 -12.51 -9.69 -0.80
C MET A 285 -12.36 -10.43 -2.12
N LEU A 286 -12.00 -9.72 -3.20
CA LEU A 286 -11.78 -10.32 -4.53
C LEU A 286 -10.63 -11.33 -4.52
N VAL A 287 -9.52 -11.01 -3.86
CA VAL A 287 -8.34 -11.88 -3.79
C VAL A 287 -8.60 -13.13 -2.96
N GLU A 288 -9.24 -13.00 -1.80
CA GLU A 288 -9.57 -14.15 -0.95
C GLU A 288 -10.62 -15.07 -1.59
N GLN A 289 -11.63 -14.51 -2.26
CA GLN A 289 -12.61 -15.27 -3.03
C GLN A 289 -11.98 -16.01 -4.22
N ALA A 290 -10.84 -15.54 -4.71
CA ALA A 290 -10.02 -16.21 -5.71
C ALA A 290 -8.96 -17.16 -5.10
N GLY A 291 -8.98 -17.41 -3.78
CA GLY A 291 -8.06 -18.33 -3.10
C GLY A 291 -6.71 -17.74 -2.67
N GLY A 292 -6.51 -16.42 -2.86
CA GLY A 292 -5.36 -15.69 -2.34
C GLY A 292 -5.50 -15.36 -0.84
N ALA A 293 -4.62 -14.48 -0.36
CA ALA A 293 -4.67 -13.94 0.99
C ALA A 293 -4.40 -12.43 1.00
N ALA A 294 -4.86 -11.74 2.05
CA ALA A 294 -4.68 -10.30 2.24
C ALA A 294 -4.47 -9.94 3.73
N THR A 295 -3.43 -9.16 4.02
CA THR A 295 -2.98 -8.84 5.39
C THR A 295 -2.31 -7.47 5.45
N THR A 296 -2.25 -6.90 6.65
CA THR A 296 -1.46 -5.70 6.97
C THR A 296 0.03 -6.02 7.22
N GLY A 297 0.39 -7.31 7.10
CA GLY A 297 1.64 -7.88 7.60
C GLY A 297 1.52 -8.43 9.02
N ARG A 298 0.39 -8.16 9.71
CA ARG A 298 0.13 -8.58 11.10
C ARG A 298 -1.28 -9.13 11.28
N GLU A 299 -2.27 -8.49 10.65
CA GLU A 299 -3.70 -8.82 10.78
C GLU A 299 -4.34 -8.99 9.40
N ARG A 300 -5.32 -9.88 9.28
CA ARG A 300 -6.08 -10.06 8.05
C ARG A 300 -6.93 -8.81 7.76
N ILE A 301 -6.84 -8.28 6.54
CA ILE A 301 -7.45 -6.98 6.20
C ILE A 301 -8.96 -6.98 6.41
N LEU A 302 -9.66 -8.05 6.01
CA LEU A 302 -11.12 -8.12 6.12
C LEU A 302 -11.63 -8.16 7.56
N ASP A 303 -10.79 -8.56 8.53
CA ASP A 303 -11.17 -8.66 9.94
C ASP A 303 -10.94 -7.35 10.70
N LEU A 304 -10.32 -6.33 10.07
CA LEU A 304 -10.08 -5.04 10.71
C LEU A 304 -11.39 -4.30 10.96
N GLN A 305 -11.59 -3.84 12.18
CA GLN A 305 -12.66 -2.90 12.54
C GLN A 305 -12.23 -1.47 12.15
N PRO A 306 -12.90 -0.80 11.19
CA PRO A 306 -12.56 0.57 10.84
C PRO A 306 -12.91 1.53 11.97
N THR A 307 -12.08 2.56 12.13
CA THR A 307 -12.28 3.65 13.09
C THR A 307 -12.58 4.99 12.42
N GLN A 308 -12.26 5.12 11.13
CA GLN A 308 -12.47 6.33 10.32
C GLN A 308 -12.78 5.94 8.88
N LEU A 309 -13.60 6.75 8.20
CA LEU A 309 -13.99 6.51 6.80
C LEU A 309 -12.76 6.46 5.87
N HIS A 310 -11.84 7.41 6.07
CA HIS A 310 -10.59 7.53 5.30
C HIS A 310 -9.39 6.86 5.98
N GLN A 311 -9.63 5.85 6.84
CA GLN A 311 -8.55 5.13 7.52
C GLN A 311 -7.58 4.53 6.51
N ARG A 312 -6.28 4.77 6.70
CA ARG A 312 -5.22 4.16 5.89
C ARG A 312 -4.74 2.84 6.51
N VAL A 313 -4.14 1.98 5.71
CA VAL A 313 -3.66 0.67 6.16
C VAL A 313 -2.48 0.18 5.29
N PRO A 314 -1.52 -0.58 5.85
CA PRO A 314 -0.59 -1.37 5.05
C PRO A 314 -1.34 -2.48 4.30
N VAL A 315 -0.91 -2.80 3.08
CA VAL A 315 -1.57 -3.82 2.26
C VAL A 315 -0.57 -4.79 1.69
N PHE A 316 -0.80 -6.07 1.95
CA PHE A 316 -0.05 -7.22 1.43
C PHE A 316 -1.10 -8.17 0.89
N LEU A 317 -1.21 -8.35 -0.43
CA LEU A 317 -2.23 -9.23 -1.00
C LEU A 317 -1.74 -9.98 -2.24
N GLY A 318 -2.26 -11.19 -2.43
CA GLY A 318 -2.00 -12.01 -3.62
C GLY A 318 -1.86 -13.49 -3.32
N SER A 319 -0.86 -14.14 -3.92
CA SER A 319 -0.55 -15.56 -3.78
C SER A 319 -0.38 -15.94 -2.31
N LYS A 320 -1.21 -16.86 -1.83
CA LYS A 320 -1.38 -17.18 -0.41
C LYS A 320 -0.07 -17.52 0.29
N ASN A 321 0.79 -18.34 -0.31
CA ASN A 321 2.03 -18.77 0.32
C ASN A 321 3.03 -17.61 0.43
N GLU A 322 3.10 -16.72 -0.56
CA GLU A 322 4.00 -15.57 -0.53
C GLU A 322 3.50 -14.49 0.45
N VAL A 323 2.18 -14.29 0.54
CA VAL A 323 1.59 -13.38 1.55
C VAL A 323 1.90 -13.87 2.97
N ASN A 324 1.77 -15.18 3.22
CA ASN A 324 2.12 -15.79 4.50
C ASN A 324 3.61 -15.64 4.80
N GLU A 325 4.47 -15.85 3.79
CA GLU A 325 5.91 -15.69 3.95
C GLU A 325 6.29 -14.24 4.26
N ALA A 326 5.75 -13.25 3.55
CA ALA A 326 5.96 -11.84 3.85
C ALA A 326 5.50 -11.49 5.29
N THR A 327 4.34 -12.00 5.70
CA THR A 327 3.78 -11.82 7.06
C THR A 327 4.71 -12.39 8.12
N ARG A 328 5.36 -13.54 7.86
CA ARG A 328 6.29 -14.20 8.79
C ARG A 328 7.42 -13.25 9.22
N TYR A 329 8.00 -12.49 8.29
CA TYR A 329 9.07 -11.52 8.61
C TYR A 329 8.62 -10.46 9.61
N HIS A 330 7.40 -9.95 9.47
CA HIS A 330 6.85 -8.94 10.38
C HIS A 330 6.56 -9.53 11.77
N VAL A 331 5.92 -10.70 11.82
CA VAL A 331 5.60 -11.38 13.08
C VAL A 331 6.86 -11.79 13.85
N GLU A 332 7.89 -12.30 13.17
CA GLU A 332 9.16 -12.65 13.81
C GLU A 332 9.92 -11.42 14.29
N PHE A 333 9.90 -10.33 13.52
CA PHE A 333 10.50 -9.06 13.93
C PHE A 333 9.83 -8.52 15.20
N ASP A 334 8.50 -8.48 15.24
CA ASP A 334 7.75 -7.99 16.41
C ASP A 334 8.01 -8.85 17.66
N LYS A 335 8.08 -10.19 17.50
CA LYS A 335 8.45 -11.11 18.60
C LYS A 335 9.85 -10.82 19.13
N ALA A 336 10.83 -10.67 18.23
CA ALA A 336 12.21 -10.37 18.62
C ALA A 336 12.31 -9.02 19.35
N GLN A 337 11.58 -8.00 18.92
CA GLN A 337 11.52 -6.71 19.61
C GLN A 337 10.90 -6.84 21.01
N ALA A 338 9.79 -7.57 21.15
CA ALA A 338 9.15 -7.79 22.44
C ALA A 338 10.08 -8.52 23.43
N GLU A 339 10.84 -9.51 22.96
CA GLU A 339 11.83 -10.23 23.78
C GLU A 339 12.98 -9.32 24.23
N LEU A 340 13.50 -8.49 23.34
CA LEU A 340 14.55 -7.51 23.64
C LEU A 340 14.06 -6.49 24.70
N SER A 341 12.86 -5.96 24.54
CA SER A 341 12.24 -5.04 25.51
C SER A 341 12.03 -5.71 26.86
N ALA A 342 11.52 -6.95 26.91
CA ALA A 342 11.34 -7.69 28.16
C ALA A 342 12.68 -8.02 28.85
N GLN A 343 13.74 -8.28 28.10
CA GLN A 343 15.08 -8.45 28.64
C GLN A 343 15.64 -7.14 29.22
N ALA A 344 15.41 -6.01 28.56
CA ALA A 344 15.82 -4.69 29.05
C ALA A 344 15.11 -4.31 30.36
N THR A 345 13.78 -4.52 30.45
CA THR A 345 13.01 -4.28 31.67
C THR A 345 13.50 -5.12 32.84
N ARG A 346 13.71 -6.44 32.64
CA ARG A 346 14.24 -7.33 33.68
C ARG A 346 15.62 -6.90 34.20
N ARG A 347 16.50 -6.39 33.32
CA ARG A 347 17.81 -5.86 33.73
C ARG A 347 17.70 -4.56 34.52
N ALA A 348 16.75 -3.70 34.16
CA ALA A 348 16.47 -2.47 34.90
C ALA A 348 15.94 -2.79 36.31
N ASP A 349 15.00 -3.73 36.43
CA ASP A 349 14.43 -4.14 37.72
C ASP A 349 15.47 -4.82 38.62
N ALA A 350 16.33 -5.69 38.07
CA ALA A 350 17.43 -6.32 38.80
C ALA A 350 18.48 -5.31 39.29
N CYS A 351 18.62 -4.15 38.63
CA CYS A 351 19.50 -3.07 39.06
C CYS A 351 18.87 -2.19 40.15
N GLN A 352 17.55 -2.24 40.34
CA GLN A 352 16.82 -1.44 41.34
C GLN A 352 16.57 -2.19 42.66
N THR A 353 16.75 -3.51 42.71
CA THR A 353 16.79 -4.24 43.98
C THR A 353 18.06 -3.87 44.77
N PRO A 354 17.95 -3.31 45.99
CA PRO A 354 19.12 -2.98 46.79
C PRO A 354 19.79 -4.27 47.24
N ALA A 355 20.92 -4.61 46.63
CA ALA A 355 21.84 -5.57 47.21
C ALA A 355 22.37 -4.99 48.54
N PRO A 356 22.45 -5.78 49.62
CA PRO A 356 23.01 -5.31 50.89
C PRO A 356 24.53 -5.31 50.79
N CYS A 357 25.10 -4.40 49.99
CA CYS A 357 26.53 -4.14 49.98
C CYS A 357 26.75 -2.65 49.77
N GLY A 358 27.26 -2.00 50.82
CA GLY A 358 27.55 -0.56 50.87
C GLY A 358 28.70 -0.15 49.96
N CYS A 359 28.47 -0.17 48.65
CA CYS A 359 29.29 0.54 47.68
C CYS A 359 28.46 1.68 47.09
N LEU A 360 28.89 2.91 47.34
CA LEU A 360 28.31 4.12 46.75
C LEU A 360 28.31 4.02 45.22
N CYS A 361 27.14 3.85 44.63
CA CYS A 361 26.92 4.06 43.20
C CYS A 361 26.76 5.56 42.94
N LEU A 362 27.71 6.13 42.19
CA LEU A 362 27.60 7.46 41.60
C LEU A 362 26.44 7.51 40.59
N SER A 363 25.75 8.65 40.58
CA SER A 363 24.52 8.97 39.83
C SER A 363 24.58 8.64 38.31
N PRO A 364 23.46 8.18 37.71
CA PRO A 364 23.37 7.88 36.28
C PRO A 364 23.04 9.13 35.47
N ARG A 365 24.05 9.94 35.11
CA ARG A 365 23.90 10.99 34.10
C ARG A 365 25.01 11.05 33.04
N LEU A 366 25.85 10.02 32.93
CA LEU A 366 26.99 10.01 32.01
C LEU A 366 27.30 8.61 31.45
N ILE A 367 26.29 7.88 30.98
CA ILE A 367 26.50 6.62 30.22
C ILE A 367 25.52 6.55 29.05
N VAL A 368 25.46 7.59 28.20
CA VAL A 368 24.89 7.47 26.85
C VAL A 368 25.64 8.42 25.90
N GLN A 369 26.94 8.20 25.66
CA GLN A 369 27.61 8.82 24.50
C GLN A 369 28.96 8.21 24.07
N SER A 370 29.22 6.92 24.34
CA SER A 370 30.50 6.30 23.91
C SER A 370 30.39 4.86 23.40
N MET A 371 29.23 4.47 22.89
CA MET A 371 29.04 3.18 22.20
C MET A 371 28.51 3.37 20.77
N MET A 372 29.15 4.21 19.99
CA MET A 372 29.14 4.15 18.52
C MET A 372 30.49 4.67 18.06
N VAL A 373 31.05 4.06 17.00
CA VAL A 373 32.43 4.22 16.48
C VAL A 373 33.47 3.29 17.15
N CYS A 374 33.40 2.00 16.81
CA CYS A 374 34.60 1.18 16.53
C CYS A 374 34.21 -0.22 16.03
N ARG A 375 33.85 -0.37 14.75
CA ARG A 375 33.84 -1.67 14.06
C ARG A 375 33.88 -1.50 12.54
N ALA A 376 35.07 -1.28 12.00
CA ALA A 376 35.52 -1.64 10.65
C ALA A 376 36.94 -1.07 10.53
N THR A 377 37.99 -1.85 10.75
CA THR A 377 38.70 -2.51 9.65
C THR A 377 39.68 -3.52 10.27
N ARG A 378 39.62 -4.79 9.84
CA ARG A 378 40.68 -5.77 10.10
C ARG A 378 41.01 -6.47 8.78
N THR A 379 42.18 -6.19 8.26
CA THR A 379 42.91 -7.06 7.33
C THR A 379 44.37 -7.17 7.78
N ALA A 380 44.74 -8.40 8.13
CA ALA A 380 46.08 -9.00 8.16
C ALA A 380 47.10 -8.66 9.30
N PRO A 381 48.01 -9.61 9.63
CA PRO A 381 48.53 -9.79 11.00
C PRO A 381 50.05 -9.59 11.13
N ALA A 382 50.55 -9.34 12.35
CA ALA A 382 51.88 -9.76 12.77
C ALA A 382 52.05 -9.64 14.30
N ALA A 383 52.77 -10.62 14.84
CA ALA A 383 53.03 -10.85 16.24
C ALA A 383 54.07 -9.89 16.86
N THR A 384 54.09 -9.92 18.19
CA THR A 384 55.26 -10.03 19.10
C THR A 384 55.43 -8.87 20.10
N SER A 385 55.64 -9.30 21.35
CA SER A 385 56.38 -8.63 22.43
C SER A 385 55.63 -7.66 23.36
N CYS A 386 55.26 -8.25 24.49
CA CYS A 386 54.95 -7.64 25.77
C CYS A 386 56.11 -6.76 26.31
N ARG A 387 55.83 -5.53 26.74
CA ARG A 387 56.58 -4.87 27.83
C ARG A 387 55.72 -3.83 28.55
N LYS A 388 55.64 -3.99 29.87
CA LYS A 388 55.03 -3.09 30.84
C LYS A 388 55.70 -1.72 30.81
N LEU A 389 54.93 -0.64 30.89
CA LEU A 389 55.36 0.62 31.50
C LEU A 389 54.13 1.37 32.06
N THR A 390 54.27 1.67 33.34
CA THR A 390 53.34 2.32 34.27
C THR A 390 53.25 3.83 34.07
N HIS A 391 52.06 4.37 34.38
CA HIS A 391 51.74 5.75 34.81
C HIS A 391 52.47 6.94 34.14
N HIS A 392 51.71 7.78 33.44
CA HIS A 392 51.59 9.20 33.77
C HIS A 392 50.32 9.81 33.16
N ARG A 393 49.46 10.35 34.03
CA ARG A 393 48.41 11.32 33.67
C ARG A 393 49.09 12.65 33.38
N ALA A 394 48.80 13.25 32.23
CA ALA A 394 48.97 14.68 32.00
C ALA A 394 47.62 15.21 31.49
N ALA A 395 46.97 16.01 32.33
CA ALA A 395 45.83 16.82 31.97
C ALA A 395 46.34 18.04 31.20
N VAL A 396 45.72 18.35 30.06
CA VAL A 396 45.84 19.66 29.43
C VAL A 396 44.43 20.23 29.35
N SER A 397 44.19 21.21 30.20
CA SER A 397 43.00 22.06 30.21
C SER A 397 43.31 23.27 29.34
N ILE A 398 42.53 23.50 28.28
CA ILE A 398 42.51 24.79 27.58
C ILE A 398 41.09 25.33 27.71
N ALA A 399 40.99 26.41 28.48
CA ALA A 399 39.81 27.24 28.59
C ALA A 399 39.78 28.21 27.39
N LEU A 400 38.64 28.33 26.73
CA LEU A 400 38.33 29.46 25.86
C LEU A 400 37.01 30.06 26.35
N GLY A 401 37.09 31.33 26.75
CA GLY A 401 35.96 32.13 27.20
C GLY A 401 35.10 32.64 26.04
N PRO A 402 33.95 33.25 26.34
CA PRO A 402 32.97 33.65 25.35
C PRO A 402 33.24 35.07 24.84
N GLU A 403 33.02 35.30 23.54
CA GLU A 403 32.12 36.33 23.00
C GLU A 403 32.49 36.77 21.55
N TRP A 404 31.43 36.94 20.74
CA TRP A 404 31.26 37.61 19.44
C TRP A 404 31.93 37.01 18.18
N ASP A 405 31.35 37.04 16.99
CA ASP A 405 29.96 37.04 16.46
C ASP A 405 30.09 37.01 14.93
N GLY A 406 29.13 36.37 14.24
CA GLY A 406 28.79 36.51 12.81
C GLY A 406 29.88 36.56 11.72
N LEU A 407 29.92 35.54 10.85
CA LEU A 407 29.92 35.67 9.38
C LEU A 407 29.88 34.28 8.68
N ARG A 408 28.74 34.04 8.03
CA ARG A 408 28.41 33.28 6.79
C ARG A 408 29.22 32.05 6.34
N GLU A 409 28.42 31.08 5.88
CA GLU A 409 28.73 29.90 5.08
C GLU A 409 29.73 30.11 3.93
N VAL A 410 30.43 29.01 3.62
CA VAL A 410 31.21 28.63 2.42
C VAL A 410 32.68 28.36 2.79
N ASP A 411 33.21 27.25 2.26
CA ASP A 411 34.61 26.77 2.33
C ASP A 411 35.02 25.79 3.45
N LEU A 412 34.38 24.61 3.47
CA LEU A 412 34.92 23.41 4.12
C LEU A 412 34.86 22.16 3.21
N TYR A 413 35.17 22.32 1.92
CA TYR A 413 35.22 21.20 0.95
C TYR A 413 36.51 21.12 0.11
N ALA A 414 37.57 21.87 0.44
CA ALA A 414 38.76 21.99 -0.42
C ALA A 414 40.10 21.50 0.17
N GLN A 415 40.11 20.65 1.19
CA GLN A 415 41.36 20.12 1.78
C GLN A 415 41.38 18.60 2.05
N CYS A 416 40.79 17.80 1.17
CA CYS A 416 40.92 16.33 1.25
C CYS A 416 41.20 15.59 -0.08
N LEU A 417 41.52 16.28 -1.17
CA LEU A 417 41.78 15.66 -2.48
C LEU A 417 43.16 15.99 -3.10
N ALA A 418 44.15 16.27 -2.27
CA ALA A 418 45.53 16.50 -2.72
C ALA A 418 46.52 15.63 -1.94
N SER A 419 46.40 14.31 -2.04
CA SER A 419 47.50 13.37 -1.74
C SER A 419 47.12 11.91 -2.03
N SER A 420 46.91 11.56 -3.30
CA SER A 420 47.19 10.20 -3.78
C SER A 420 47.27 10.12 -5.30
N ARG A 421 48.51 10.16 -5.80
CA ARG A 421 49.07 9.33 -6.89
C ARG A 421 48.36 9.44 -8.26
N LEU A 422 48.88 10.17 -9.24
CA LEU A 422 50.06 9.80 -10.07
C LEU A 422 50.12 8.30 -10.38
N ASN A 423 49.40 7.85 -11.41
CA ASN A 423 49.95 7.05 -12.52
C ASN A 423 48.86 6.64 -13.53
N ALA A 424 49.31 6.44 -14.78
CA ALA A 424 48.68 5.72 -15.89
C ALA A 424 47.89 6.53 -16.94
N ARG A 425 48.65 6.94 -17.95
CA ARG A 425 48.47 6.74 -19.41
C ARG A 425 47.13 7.12 -20.05
N ARG A 426 47.25 8.11 -20.95
CA ARG A 426 46.42 8.40 -22.12
C ARG A 426 46.18 7.14 -22.95
N ASP A 427 44.94 6.91 -23.35
CA ASP A 427 44.60 6.45 -24.70
C ASP A 427 43.22 7.00 -25.10
N HIS A 428 43.17 7.45 -26.36
CA HIS A 428 42.04 8.07 -27.05
C HIS A 428 40.89 7.07 -27.27
N ILE A 429 39.65 7.50 -27.08
CA ILE A 429 38.47 6.86 -27.67
C ILE A 429 37.61 7.92 -28.35
N SER A 430 37.38 7.73 -29.65
CA SER A 430 36.55 8.57 -30.51
C SER A 430 35.07 8.20 -30.39
N ILE A 431 34.23 9.21 -30.45
CA ILE A 431 32.78 9.13 -30.59
C ILE A 431 32.43 8.64 -32.01
N ARG A 432 31.53 7.65 -32.12
CA ARG A 432 30.76 7.39 -33.35
C ARG A 432 29.28 7.29 -33.01
N GLU A 433 28.52 8.14 -33.69
CA GLU A 433 27.07 8.13 -33.79
C GLU A 433 26.58 6.83 -34.45
N PHE A 434 25.41 6.36 -34.02
CA PHE A 434 24.62 5.40 -34.79
C PHE A 434 23.27 6.05 -35.13
N THR A 435 22.99 6.07 -36.43
CA THR A 435 21.66 6.21 -37.06
C THR A 435 20.69 5.15 -36.61
#